data_AF-A0A966T039-F1
#
_entry.id   AF-A0A966T039-F1
#
_cell.length_a   1.000
_cell.length_b   1.000
_cell.length_c   1.000
_cell.angle_alpha   90.00
_cell.angle_beta   90.00
_cell.angle_gamma   90.00
#
_symmetry.space_group_name_H-M   'P 1'
#
loop_
_entity.id
_entity.type
_entity.pdbx_description
1 polymer ?
#
loop_
_entity_poly.entity_id
_entity_poly.type
_entity_poly.pdbx_seq_one_letter_code
_entity_poly.pdbx_strand_id
1 'polypeptide(L)'
;MKPWRKRSRSTRCVFDLAGKRVEIERLEEISQDPDFWNDPQGAAATLRELNGVRATVQTWTDLESSVADLQEFHAVAVSEGDSDAISAVDTD
;
A
#
# COMPACT_ATOMS: atom_id res chain seq x y z
N MET A 1 -12.43 27.84 28.42
CA MET A 1 -11.12 27.46 27.85
C MET A 1 -11.33 26.25 26.94
N LYS A 2 -11.10 26.38 25.63
CA LYS A 2 -11.29 25.31 24.64
C LYS A 2 -9.95 24.58 24.45
N PRO A 3 -9.87 23.23 24.52
CA PRO A 3 -8.63 22.52 24.25
C PRO A 3 -8.41 22.45 22.73
N TRP A 4 -7.75 23.48 22.20
CA TRP A 4 -7.20 23.46 20.85
C TRP A 4 -5.88 22.71 20.91
N ARG A 5 -5.91 21.41 20.62
CA ARG A 5 -4.79 20.51 20.26
C ARG A 5 -5.41 19.11 20.22
N LYS A 6 -5.48 18.44 19.07
CA LYS A 6 -4.34 17.72 18.49
C LYS A 6 -4.36 17.78 16.94
N ARG A 7 -3.68 18.77 16.37
CA ARG A 7 -3.04 18.61 15.06
C ARG A 7 -1.67 17.98 15.32
N SER A 8 -1.60 16.66 15.33
CA SER A 8 -0.36 15.89 15.25
C SER A 8 -0.73 14.42 15.12
N ARG A 9 -0.60 13.91 13.89
CA ARG A 9 -0.40 12.49 13.48
C ARG A 9 -0.87 12.20 12.05
N SER A 10 -1.38 13.17 11.28
CA SER A 10 -1.84 12.92 9.91
C SER A 10 -0.75 12.99 8.84
N THR A 11 0.53 13.15 9.17
CA THR A 11 1.60 12.96 8.17
C THR A 11 1.78 11.48 7.80
N ARG A 12 1.22 10.55 8.58
CA ARG A 12 0.93 9.16 8.15
C ARG A 12 -0.32 9.02 7.27
N CYS A 13 -1.00 10.11 6.97
CA CYS A 13 -2.27 10.17 6.22
C CYS A 13 -2.08 10.84 4.84
N VAL A 14 -0.83 11.09 4.41
CA VAL A 14 -0.54 11.50 3.03
C VAL A 14 -0.67 10.29 2.09
N PHE A 15 -0.44 9.07 2.61
CA PHE A 15 -0.65 7.79 1.95
C PHE A 15 -1.78 7.05 2.64
N ASP A 16 -3.02 7.51 2.45
CA ASP A 16 -4.21 6.81 2.97
C ASP A 16 -4.44 5.48 2.21
N LEU A 17 -3.60 4.49 2.50
CA LEU A 17 -3.67 3.14 1.92
C LEU A 17 -4.92 2.40 2.40
N ALA A 18 -5.36 2.65 3.63
CA ALA A 18 -6.59 2.08 4.17
C ALA A 18 -7.81 2.61 3.38
N GLY A 19 -7.91 3.92 3.18
CA GLY A 19 -8.97 4.51 2.35
C GLY A 19 -8.91 4.06 0.89
N LYS A 20 -7.70 3.92 0.32
CA LYS A 20 -7.53 3.37 -1.04
C LYS A 20 -7.98 1.91 -1.17
N ARG A 21 -7.76 1.08 -0.16
CA ARG A 21 -8.25 -0.32 -0.13
C ARG A 21 -9.77 -0.38 -0.07
N VAL A 22 -10.40 0.46 0.75
CA VAL A 22 -11.87 0.59 0.81
C VAL A 22 -12.43 1.07 -0.54
N GLU A 23 -11.74 2.00 -1.21
CA GLU A 23 -12.17 2.49 -2.52
C GLU A 23 -12.04 1.43 -3.61
N ILE A 24 -10.99 0.60 -3.57
CA ILE A 24 -10.84 -0.57 -4.46
C ILE A 24 -12.03 -1.52 -4.28
N GLU A 25 -12.36 -1.88 -3.03
CA GLU A 25 -13.46 -2.79 -2.71
C GLU A 25 -14.80 -2.25 -3.20
N ARG A 26 -15.06 -0.95 -2.98
CA ARG A 26 -16.28 -0.28 -3.47
C ARG A 26 -16.39 -0.30 -5.00
N LEU A 27 -15.29 -0.02 -5.70
CA LEU A 27 -15.25 -0.03 -7.17
C LEU A 27 -15.38 -1.46 -7.73
N GLU A 28 -14.82 -2.47 -7.04
CA GLU A 28 -15.00 -3.88 -7.37
C GLU A 28 -16.44 -4.34 -7.17
N GLU A 29 -17.09 -3.92 -6.09
CA GLU A 29 -18.50 -4.23 -5.81
C GLU A 29 -19.42 -3.66 -6.90
N ILE A 30 -19.18 -2.43 -7.35
CA ILE A 30 -19.90 -1.82 -8.48
C ILE A 30 -19.67 -2.61 -9.78
N SER A 31 -18.45 -3.12 -10.00
CA SER A 31 -18.14 -3.91 -11.20
C SER A 31 -18.82 -5.29 -11.23
N GLN A 32 -19.33 -5.76 -10.09
CA GLN A 32 -20.09 -7.01 -9.98
C GLN A 32 -21.56 -6.84 -10.39
N ASP A 33 -22.06 -5.61 -10.48
CA ASP A 33 -23.42 -5.34 -10.95
C ASP A 33 -23.53 -5.66 -12.45
N PRO A 34 -24.49 -6.50 -12.89
CA PRO A 34 -24.73 -6.76 -14.31
C PRO A 34 -25.07 -5.49 -15.11
N ASP A 35 -25.73 -4.51 -14.48
CA ASP A 35 -26.14 -3.27 -15.12
C ASP A 35 -24.98 -2.30 -15.32
N PHE A 36 -23.88 -2.46 -14.57
CA PHE A 36 -22.67 -1.68 -14.75
C PHE A 36 -22.04 -1.89 -16.14
N TRP A 37 -22.20 -3.09 -16.70
CA TRP A 37 -21.70 -3.43 -18.05
C TRP A 37 -22.59 -2.90 -19.18
N ASN A 38 -23.76 -2.33 -18.89
CA ASN A 38 -24.63 -1.71 -19.89
C ASN A 38 -24.07 -0.40 -20.45
N ASP A 39 -23.16 0.28 -19.71
CA ASP A 39 -22.42 1.44 -20.19
C ASP A 39 -20.92 1.12 -20.34
N PRO A 40 -20.46 0.71 -21.54
CA PRO A 40 -19.05 0.39 -21.76
C PRO A 40 -18.11 1.59 -21.59
N GLN A 41 -18.57 2.84 -21.74
CA GLN A 41 -17.73 4.01 -21.50
C GLN A 41 -17.54 4.26 -19.99
N GLY A 42 -18.63 4.22 -19.22
CA GLY A 42 -18.60 4.35 -17.76
C GLY A 42 -17.81 3.23 -17.09
N ALA A 43 -18.00 1.99 -17.54
CA ALA A 43 -17.25 0.84 -17.04
C ALA A 43 -15.74 0.97 -17.30
N ALA A 44 -15.33 1.41 -18.50
CA ALA A 44 -13.92 1.61 -18.84
C ALA A 44 -13.27 2.73 -18.00
N ALA A 45 -14.00 3.81 -17.70
CA ALA A 45 -13.51 4.88 -16.83
C ALA A 45 -13.30 4.39 -15.39
N THR A 46 -14.28 3.67 -14.85
CA THR A 46 -14.25 3.12 -13.48
C THR A 46 -13.14 2.07 -13.32
N LEU A 47 -12.93 1.20 -14.32
CA LEU A 47 -11.84 0.22 -14.30
C LEU A 47 -10.46 0.87 -14.39
N ARG A 48 -10.31 1.98 -15.13
CA ARG A 48 -9.06 2.76 -15.15
C ARG A 48 -8.77 3.37 -13.79
N GLU A 49 -9.78 3.92 -13.13
CA GLU A 49 -9.66 4.45 -11.78
C GLU A 49 -9.27 3.36 -10.78
N LEU A 50 -9.97 2.22 -10.80
CA LEU A 50 -9.67 1.03 -10.00
C LEU A 50 -8.22 0.59 -10.18
N ASN A 51 -7.75 0.50 -11.43
CA ASN A 51 -6.37 0.11 -11.72
C ASN A 51 -5.34 1.13 -11.21
N GLY A 52 -5.63 2.43 -11.29
CA GLY A 52 -4.74 3.46 -10.75
C GLY A 52 -4.61 3.41 -9.23
N VAL A 53 -5.73 3.20 -8.53
CA VAL A 53 -5.74 3.05 -7.07
C VAL A 53 -5.04 1.75 -6.67
N ARG A 54 -5.30 0.63 -7.37
CA ARG A 54 -4.64 -0.65 -7.15
C ARG A 54 -3.14 -0.58 -7.36
N ALA A 55 -2.67 0.04 -8.44
CA ALA A 55 -1.25 0.21 -8.70
C ALA A 55 -0.56 0.97 -7.56
N THR A 56 -1.19 2.02 -7.05
CA THR A 56 -0.67 2.75 -5.88
C THR A 56 -0.54 1.84 -4.67
N VAL A 57 -1.60 1.11 -4.31
CA VAL A 57 -1.59 0.20 -3.15
C VAL A 57 -0.55 -0.91 -3.32
N GLN A 58 -0.40 -1.45 -4.53
CA GLN A 58 0.56 -2.49 -4.83
C GLN A 58 1.99 -2.01 -4.62
N THR A 59 2.38 -0.84 -5.16
CA THR A 59 3.73 -0.29 -4.97
C THR A 59 4.11 -0.15 -3.50
N TRP A 60 3.16 0.28 -2.66
CA TRP A 60 3.39 0.40 -1.22
C TRP A 60 3.50 -0.96 -0.53
N THR A 61 2.68 -1.93 -0.94
CA THR A 61 2.70 -3.29 -0.39
C THR A 61 4.01 -4.00 -0.76
N ASP A 62 4.49 -3.82 -1.99
CA ASP A 62 5.76 -4.38 -2.46
C ASP A 62 6.94 -3.80 -1.67
N LEU A 63 6.95 -2.49 -1.45
CA LEU A 63 7.99 -1.82 -0.66
C LEU A 63 7.98 -2.30 0.80
N GLU A 64 6.79 -2.45 1.41
CA GLU A 64 6.65 -3.00 2.76
C GLU A 64 7.18 -4.43 2.85
N SER A 65 6.89 -5.28 1.85
CA SER A 65 7.41 -6.65 1.76
C SER A 65 8.93 -6.64 1.63
N SER A 66 9.51 -5.84 0.73
CA SER A 66 10.96 -5.78 0.55
C SER A 66 11.68 -5.34 1.82
N VAL A 67 11.12 -4.40 2.58
CA VAL A 67 11.68 -3.99 3.87
C VAL A 67 11.59 -5.13 4.89
N ALA A 68 10.47 -5.85 4.94
CA ALA A 68 10.31 -6.98 5.84
C ALA A 68 11.29 -8.12 5.51
N ASP A 69 11.47 -8.44 4.23
CA ASP A 69 12.41 -9.46 3.75
C ASP A 69 13.86 -9.10 4.13
N LEU A 70 14.25 -7.83 3.95
CA LEU A 70 15.58 -7.34 4.37
C LEU A 70 15.77 -7.42 5.88
N GLN A 71 14.74 -7.12 6.67
CA GLN A 71 14.79 -7.26 8.12
C GLN A 71 14.96 -8.71 8.56
N GLU A 72 14.29 -9.65 7.90
CA GLU A 72 14.43 -11.08 8.16
C GLU A 72 15.84 -11.56 7.80
N PHE A 73 16.36 -11.19 6.62
CA PHE A 73 17.73 -11.51 6.22
C PHE A 73 18.77 -10.94 7.19
N HIS A 74 18.60 -9.69 7.63
CA HIS A 74 19.46 -9.10 8.65
C HIS A 74 19.36 -9.85 9.99
N ALA A 75 18.17 -10.23 10.42
CA ALA A 75 17.98 -10.99 11.66
C ALA A 75 18.68 -12.36 11.62
N VAL A 76 18.63 -13.05 10.48
CA VAL A 76 19.35 -14.31 10.25
C VAL A 76 20.87 -14.10 10.27
N ALA A 77 21.37 -13.11 9.53
CA ALA A 77 22.81 -12.79 9.48
C ALA A 77 23.39 -12.46 10.87
N VAL A 78 22.65 -11.70 11.67
CA VAL A 78 23.02 -11.38 13.07
C VAL A 78 23.02 -12.64 13.94
N SER A 79 22.04 -13.53 13.76
CA SER A 79 21.94 -14.77 14.55
C SER A 79 23.06 -15.76 14.24
N GLU A 80 23.52 -15.82 12.98
CA GLU A 80 24.60 -16.73 12.55
C GLU A 80 26.00 -16.16 12.81
N GLY A 81 26.11 -14.89 13.22
CA GLY A 81 27.38 -14.22 13.47
C GLY A 81 28.16 -13.92 12.19
N ASP A 82 27.48 -13.92 11.03
CA ASP A 82 28.08 -13.70 9.72
C ASP A 82 28.25 -12.19 9.47
N SER A 83 29.39 -11.67 9.94
CA SER A 83 29.82 -10.27 9.79
C SER A 83 29.81 -9.78 8.34
N ASP A 84 30.11 -10.66 7.38
CA ASP A 84 30.19 -10.28 5.97
C ASP A 84 28.79 -10.07 5.38
N ALA A 85 27.81 -10.91 5.78
CA ALA A 85 26.41 -10.76 5.38
C ALA A 85 25.74 -9.49 5.95
N ILE A 86 26.09 -9.07 7.17
CA ILE A 86 25.56 -7.84 7.80
C ILE A 86 25.98 -6.59 7.01
N SER A 87 27.23 -6.55 6.53
CA SER A 87 27.76 -5.41 5.77
C SER A 87 27.12 -5.23 4.38
N ALA A 88 26.65 -6.32 3.77
CA ALA A 88 26.00 -6.30 2.46
C ALA A 88 24.57 -5.70 2.51
N VAL A 89 23.85 -5.87 3.61
CA VAL A 89 22.48 -5.34 3.78
C VAL A 89 22.49 -3.81 4.03
N ASP A 90 23.54 -3.28 4.63
CA ASP A 90 23.68 -1.83 4.91
C ASP A 90 24.13 -0.99 3.70
N THR A 91 24.53 -1.62 2.58
CA THR A 91 25.21 -0.94 1.47
C THR A 91 24.31 -0.64 0.24
N ASP A 92 23.03 -1.06 0.22
CA ASP A 92 22.09 -0.81 -0.91
C ASP A 92 20.81 -0.08 -0.48
#